data_AF-A0A9X5MRU2-F1
#
_entry.id   AF-A0A9X5MRU2-F1
#
_cell.length_a   1.000
_cell.length_b   1.000
_cell.length_c   1.000
_cell.angle_alpha   90.00
_cell.angle_beta   90.00
_cell.angle_gamma   90.00
#
_symmetry.space_group_name_H-M   'P 1'
#
loop_
_entity.id
_entity.type
_entity.pdbx_description
1 polymer ?
#
loop_
_entity_poly.entity_id
_entity_poly.type
_entity_poly.pdbx_seq_one_letter_code
_entity_poly.pdbx_strand_id
1 'polypeptide(L)'
;MSMIEQYSLNTQFKLGNTFCNGDLSCYENLLKRIENISNKSLDIPIDYRRNGIELSVDITKISKELIYKIFNTYLEKKRLHRDKNKINKFLKESKKPCTEEKELFSGWCKDEKEVFPSSKIHREIDNQCKDYNLSLSEKDKKYIFFYIANRLNIKLNIKAIQSTMVQQLIDIPDVIEVIDKLGITHDHRLKYDFYYFLAENIYNLLLKNEKKIDFISIKNAIKEIIQDKIKSTSTSTSFYPKYTFVL
;
A
#
# COMPACT_ATOMS: atom_id res chain seq x y z
N MET A 1 -24.39 11.60 23.02
CA MET A 1 -24.01 10.47 22.14
C MET A 1 -23.37 11.02 20.89
N SER A 2 -22.11 10.70 20.64
CA SER A 2 -21.34 11.31 19.55
C SER A 2 -21.72 10.66 18.22
N MET A 3 -21.78 11.45 17.14
CA MET A 3 -22.06 10.99 15.77
C MET A 3 -21.21 9.78 15.32
N ILE A 4 -20.10 9.48 16.00
CA ILE A 4 -19.20 8.36 15.69
C ILE A 4 -19.85 6.98 16.01
N GLU A 5 -20.76 6.92 16.98
CA GLU A 5 -21.36 5.64 17.42
C GLU A 5 -22.48 5.13 16.50
N GLN A 6 -23.00 5.97 15.58
CA GLN A 6 -24.03 5.56 14.62
C GLN A 6 -23.48 4.96 13.31
N TYR A 7 -22.18 5.08 13.02
CA TYR A 7 -21.60 4.60 11.76
C TYR A 7 -21.21 3.11 11.74
N SER A 8 -21.67 2.32 12.72
CA SER A 8 -21.37 0.88 12.87
C SER A 8 -22.45 -0.05 12.26
N LEU A 9 -23.31 0.40 11.36
CA LEU A 9 -24.40 -0.43 10.84
C LEU A 9 -24.31 -0.64 9.32
N ASN A 10 -23.90 -1.87 8.96
CA ASN A 10 -24.19 -2.57 7.71
C ASN A 10 -23.58 -2.04 6.39
N THR A 11 -22.27 -1.86 6.31
CA THR A 11 -21.58 -1.92 5.01
C THR A 11 -21.12 -3.36 4.76
N GLN A 12 -21.94 -4.14 4.03
CA GLN A 12 -21.48 -5.40 3.43
C GLN A 12 -20.51 -5.06 2.29
N PHE A 13 -19.23 -4.86 2.62
CA PHE A 13 -18.18 -4.88 1.62
C PHE A 13 -18.22 -6.26 0.95
N LYS A 14 -18.42 -6.30 -0.38
CA LYS A 14 -18.41 -7.55 -1.13
C LYS A 14 -17.03 -8.19 -0.99
N LEU A 15 -16.91 -9.13 -0.07
CA LEU A 15 -15.80 -10.10 0.03
C LEU A 15 -15.90 -11.04 -1.17
N GLY A 16 -15.47 -10.55 -2.34
CA GLY A 16 -15.56 -11.25 -3.60
C GLY A 16 -14.20 -11.48 -4.22
N ASN A 17 -13.35 -12.25 -3.54
CA ASN A 17 -12.08 -12.85 -3.97
C ASN A 17 -10.78 -12.09 -3.68
N THR A 18 -9.81 -12.84 -3.19
CA THR A 18 -8.49 -12.42 -2.72
C THR A 18 -7.46 -12.51 -3.86
N PHE A 19 -6.19 -12.11 -3.71
CA PHE A 19 -5.17 -12.34 -4.78
C PHE A 19 -5.17 -13.81 -5.24
N CYS A 20 -5.54 -14.72 -4.33
CA CYS A 20 -5.80 -16.13 -4.57
C CYS A 20 -7.09 -16.55 -3.87
N ASN A 21 -7.87 -17.48 -4.43
CA ASN A 21 -9.15 -17.95 -3.84
C ASN A 21 -9.00 -18.80 -2.55
N GLY A 22 -7.93 -18.62 -1.77
CA GLY A 22 -7.68 -19.37 -0.55
C GLY A 22 -7.00 -20.72 -0.74
N ASP A 23 -6.84 -21.21 -1.97
CA ASP A 23 -6.24 -22.51 -2.25
C ASP A 23 -4.70 -22.50 -2.17
N LEU A 24 -4.13 -23.64 -1.79
CA LEU A 24 -2.69 -23.93 -1.78
C LEU A 24 -1.99 -23.64 -3.13
N SER A 25 -2.74 -23.57 -4.23
CA SER A 25 -2.25 -23.17 -5.55
C SER A 25 -1.97 -21.66 -5.67
N CYS A 26 -2.16 -20.86 -4.61
CA CYS A 26 -2.02 -19.41 -4.63
C CYS A 26 -0.69 -18.92 -5.21
N TYR A 27 0.43 -19.48 -4.73
CA TYR A 27 1.77 -19.13 -5.22
C TYR A 27 1.96 -19.47 -6.69
N GLU A 28 1.59 -20.69 -7.09
CA GLU A 28 1.69 -21.16 -8.48
C GLU A 28 0.76 -20.38 -9.41
N ASN A 29 -0.41 -19.97 -8.94
CA ASN A 29 -1.36 -19.14 -9.68
C ASN A 29 -0.85 -17.71 -9.83
N LEU A 30 -0.20 -17.14 -8.81
CA LEU A 30 0.41 -15.82 -8.90
C LEU A 30 1.62 -15.86 -9.83
N LEU A 31 2.50 -16.86 -9.73
CA LEU A 31 3.62 -17.03 -10.66
C LEU A 31 3.12 -17.21 -12.10
N LYS A 32 2.18 -18.13 -12.35
CA LYS A 32 1.58 -18.31 -13.68
C LYS A 32 0.93 -17.02 -14.20
N ARG A 33 0.30 -16.23 -13.33
CA ARG A 33 -0.22 -14.92 -13.72
C ARG A 33 0.90 -13.99 -14.14
N ILE A 34 1.97 -13.88 -13.35
CA ILE A 34 3.08 -12.98 -13.68
C ILE A 34 3.86 -13.48 -14.92
N GLU A 35 3.94 -14.79 -15.13
CA GLU A 35 4.46 -15.41 -16.35
C GLU A 35 3.59 -15.11 -17.57
N ASN A 36 2.27 -15.10 -17.40
CA ASN A 36 1.30 -14.79 -18.46
C ASN A 36 1.08 -13.28 -18.69
N ILE A 37 1.57 -12.41 -17.80
CA ILE A 37 1.57 -10.96 -18.04
C ILE A 37 2.68 -10.71 -19.08
N SER A 38 2.28 -10.35 -20.31
CA SER A 38 3.18 -9.84 -21.34
C SER A 38 4.07 -8.74 -20.77
N ASN A 39 5.36 -8.70 -21.14
CA ASN A 39 6.29 -7.64 -20.73
C ASN A 39 5.61 -6.28 -20.82
N LYS A 40 5.38 -5.67 -19.65
CA LYS A 40 4.68 -4.40 -19.55
C LYS A 40 5.70 -3.36 -19.14
N SER A 41 5.93 -2.40 -20.04
CA SER A 41 6.66 -1.20 -19.69
C SER A 41 5.77 -0.31 -18.83
N LEU A 42 6.34 0.25 -17.76
CA LEU A 42 5.72 1.29 -16.94
C LEU A 42 6.56 2.56 -17.04
N ASP A 43 5.98 3.60 -17.61
CA ASP A 43 6.62 4.90 -17.71
C ASP A 43 6.62 5.59 -16.34
N ILE A 44 7.77 6.14 -15.95
CA ILE A 44 7.91 6.82 -14.66
C ILE A 44 7.45 8.26 -14.79
N PRO A 45 6.53 8.76 -13.93
CA PRO A 45 6.07 10.15 -13.97
C PRO A 45 7.21 11.16 -13.80
N ILE A 46 7.03 12.35 -14.40
CA ILE A 46 8.02 13.43 -14.35
C ILE A 46 8.37 13.88 -12.93
N ASP A 47 7.41 13.77 -12.00
CA ASP A 47 7.59 14.13 -10.58
C ASP A 47 8.72 13.36 -9.88
N TYR A 48 9.12 12.20 -10.41
CA TYR A 48 10.21 11.38 -9.89
C TYR A 48 11.56 11.60 -10.60
N ARG A 49 11.60 12.35 -11.71
CA ARG A 49 12.77 12.48 -12.59
C ARG A 49 13.63 13.69 -12.22
N ARG A 50 14.46 13.61 -11.17
CA ARG A 50 15.37 14.72 -10.79
C ARG A 50 16.43 15.00 -11.85
N ASN A 51 16.90 13.95 -12.52
CA ASN A 51 17.88 14.07 -13.59
C ASN A 51 17.27 14.44 -14.96
N GLY A 52 15.94 14.63 -15.04
CA GLY A 52 15.24 14.92 -16.31
C GLY A 52 15.21 13.75 -17.30
N ILE A 53 15.70 12.57 -16.91
CA ILE A 53 15.80 11.40 -17.78
C ILE A 53 14.43 10.73 -17.90
N GLU A 54 13.99 10.52 -19.14
CA GLU A 54 12.86 9.66 -19.43
C GLU A 54 13.23 8.20 -19.16
N LEU A 55 12.52 7.58 -18.23
CA LEU A 55 12.78 6.21 -17.82
C LEU A 55 11.48 5.43 -17.79
N SER A 56 11.55 4.19 -18.27
CA SER A 56 10.51 3.20 -18.12
C SER A 56 11.10 1.94 -17.49
N VAL A 57 10.26 1.18 -16.78
CA VAL A 57 10.67 -0.05 -16.10
C VAL A 57 9.84 -1.23 -16.58
N ASP A 58 10.46 -2.40 -16.63
CA ASP A 58 9.72 -3.65 -16.81
C ASP A 58 9.01 -4.01 -15.50
N ILE A 59 7.76 -3.57 -15.38
CA ILE A 59 6.98 -3.78 -14.17
C ILE A 59 6.67 -5.26 -13.97
N THR A 60 6.66 -6.06 -15.04
CA THR A 60 6.47 -7.51 -14.96
C THR A 60 7.68 -8.16 -14.30
N LYS A 61 8.91 -7.80 -14.72
CA LYS A 61 10.14 -8.30 -14.10
C LYS A 61 10.22 -7.95 -12.62
N ILE A 62 9.99 -6.68 -12.27
CA ILE A 62 9.97 -6.22 -10.87
C ILE A 62 8.89 -6.96 -10.06
N SER A 63 7.71 -7.19 -10.65
CA SER A 63 6.64 -7.96 -10.00
C SER A 63 7.05 -9.40 -9.68
N LYS A 64 7.75 -10.09 -10.61
CA LYS A 64 8.25 -11.45 -10.39
C LYS A 64 9.24 -11.49 -9.22
N GLU A 65 10.22 -10.60 -9.24
CA GLU A 65 11.24 -10.52 -8.20
C GLU A 65 10.64 -10.18 -6.84
N LEU A 66 9.69 -9.24 -6.79
CA LEU A 66 8.99 -8.86 -5.57
C LEU A 66 8.25 -10.05 -4.95
N ILE A 67 7.44 -10.75 -5.75
CA ILE A 67 6.67 -11.89 -5.26
C ILE A 67 7.58 -13.04 -4.81
N TYR A 68 8.66 -13.30 -5.54
CA TYR A 68 9.66 -14.28 -5.15
C TYR A 68 10.32 -13.93 -3.80
N LYS A 69 10.69 -12.66 -3.61
CA LYS A 69 11.31 -12.16 -2.37
C LYS A 69 10.35 -12.22 -1.18
N ILE A 70 9.08 -11.83 -1.37
CA ILE A 70 8.04 -11.96 -0.36
C ILE A 70 7.85 -13.42 0.03
N PHE A 71 7.71 -14.32 -0.96
CA PHE A 71 7.57 -15.75 -0.70
C PHE A 71 8.73 -16.30 0.12
N ASN A 72 9.98 -15.98 -0.28
CA ASN A 72 11.17 -16.40 0.46
C ASN A 72 11.24 -15.83 1.88
N THR A 73 10.78 -14.60 2.11
CA THR A 73 10.73 -13.99 3.45
C THR A 73 9.83 -14.81 4.40
N TYR A 74 8.70 -15.29 3.89
CA TYR A 74 7.80 -16.18 4.67
C TYR A 74 8.37 -17.59 4.83
N LEU A 75 9.14 -18.09 3.87
CA LEU A 75 9.91 -19.35 4.01
C LEU A 75 10.98 -19.24 5.12
N GLU A 76 11.77 -18.16 5.13
CA GLU A 76 12.87 -17.96 6.07
C GLU A 76 12.41 -17.74 7.50
N LYS A 77 11.37 -16.93 7.72
CA LYS A 77 10.77 -16.74 9.06
C LYS A 77 10.41 -18.09 9.70
N LYS A 78 9.92 -19.03 8.90
CA LYS A 78 9.58 -20.38 9.38
C LYS A 78 10.81 -21.25 9.65
N ARG A 79 11.85 -21.17 8.81
CA ARG A 79 13.13 -21.89 9.03
C ARG A 79 13.76 -21.49 10.37
N LEU A 80 13.68 -20.22 10.74
CA LEU A 80 14.17 -19.69 12.03
C LEU A 80 13.37 -20.21 13.24
N HIS A 81 12.10 -20.58 13.07
CA HIS A 81 11.24 -21.11 14.13
C HIS A 81 11.27 -22.66 14.25
N ARG A 82 12.05 -23.37 13.44
CA ARG A 82 12.24 -24.83 13.56
C ARG A 82 13.58 -25.15 14.24
N ASP A 83 13.58 -26.13 15.14
CA ASP A 83 14.79 -26.66 15.79
C ASP A 83 15.93 -26.92 14.80
N LYS A 84 17.15 -26.51 15.16
CA LYS A 84 18.40 -26.67 14.37
C LYS A 84 18.60 -28.08 13.80
N ASN A 85 18.16 -29.10 14.53
CA ASN A 85 18.27 -30.52 14.11
C ASN A 85 17.25 -30.93 13.03
N LYS A 86 16.10 -30.26 12.91
CA LYS A 86 15.12 -30.49 11.84
C LYS A 86 15.49 -29.75 10.54
N ILE A 87 16.24 -28.66 10.64
CA ILE A 87 16.72 -27.88 9.48
C ILE A 87 17.63 -28.72 8.58
N ASN A 88 18.59 -29.46 9.14
CA ASN A 88 19.54 -30.29 8.36
C ASN A 88 18.89 -31.48 7.64
N LYS A 89 17.80 -32.03 8.19
CA LYS A 89 17.01 -33.09 7.52
C LYS A 89 16.15 -32.51 6.39
N PHE A 90 15.55 -31.34 6.61
CA PHE A 90 14.70 -30.67 5.62
C PHE A 90 15.49 -30.07 4.45
N LEU A 91 16.72 -29.59 4.67
CA LEU A 91 17.63 -29.11 3.62
C LEU A 91 18.05 -30.22 2.64
N LYS A 92 18.11 -31.48 3.11
CA LYS A 92 18.35 -32.64 2.26
C LYS A 92 17.11 -33.09 1.47
N GLU A 93 15.90 -32.66 1.87
CA GLU A 93 14.62 -33.18 1.36
C GLU A 93 13.77 -32.18 0.54
N SER A 94 14.07 -30.87 0.51
CA SER A 94 13.12 -29.87 -0.05
C SER A 94 13.61 -29.08 -1.27
N LYS A 95 13.39 -29.63 -2.48
CA LYS A 95 13.30 -28.85 -3.74
C LYS A 95 11.87 -28.39 -4.07
N LYS A 96 10.88 -28.68 -3.22
CA LYS A 96 9.48 -28.27 -3.40
C LYS A 96 8.93 -27.59 -2.13
N PRO A 97 8.15 -26.49 -2.27
CA PRO A 97 7.50 -25.85 -1.13
C PRO A 97 6.42 -26.75 -0.53
N CYS A 98 6.39 -26.83 0.80
CA CYS A 98 5.45 -27.65 1.58
C CYS A 98 4.07 -26.98 1.70
N THR A 99 3.02 -27.76 1.92
CA THR A 99 1.60 -27.35 2.08
C THR A 99 1.43 -26.12 2.99
N GLU A 100 2.05 -26.14 4.17
CA GLU A 100 1.97 -25.05 5.15
C GLU A 100 2.64 -23.73 4.70
N GLU A 101 3.64 -23.79 3.80
CA GLU A 101 4.30 -22.58 3.28
C GLU A 101 3.42 -21.86 2.26
N LYS A 102 2.70 -22.66 1.46
CA LYS A 102 1.67 -22.18 0.54
C LYS A 102 0.49 -21.56 1.30
N GLU A 103 0.16 -22.07 2.49
CA GLU A 103 -0.86 -21.48 3.38
C GLU A 103 -0.44 -20.12 3.95
N LEU A 104 0.79 -19.98 4.45
CA LEU A 104 1.30 -18.70 4.96
C LEU A 104 1.30 -17.62 3.88
N PHE A 105 1.76 -17.97 2.68
CA PHE A 105 1.75 -17.06 1.54
C PHE A 105 0.33 -16.72 1.08
N SER A 106 -0.59 -17.68 1.13
CA SER A 106 -2.03 -17.43 0.90
C SER A 106 -2.61 -16.48 1.96
N GLY A 107 -2.21 -16.62 3.22
CA GLY A 107 -2.55 -15.68 4.30
C GLY A 107 -2.08 -14.25 4.00
N TRP A 108 -0.79 -14.10 3.65
CA TRP A 108 -0.24 -12.82 3.20
C TRP A 108 -1.06 -12.21 2.04
N CYS A 109 -1.42 -13.03 1.05
CA CYS A 109 -2.23 -12.58 -0.08
C CYS A 109 -3.61 -12.04 0.32
N LYS A 110 -4.20 -12.52 1.41
CA LYS A 110 -5.47 -12.01 1.93
C LYS A 110 -5.25 -10.71 2.70
N ASP A 111 -4.24 -10.69 3.56
CA ASP A 111 -3.95 -9.55 4.44
C ASP A 111 -3.47 -8.33 3.64
N GLU A 112 -2.57 -8.54 2.68
CA GLU A 112 -1.95 -7.46 1.89
C GLU A 112 -3.00 -6.68 1.07
N LYS A 113 -4.12 -7.32 0.73
CA LYS A 113 -5.24 -6.68 0.04
C LYS A 113 -5.81 -5.50 0.84
N GLU A 114 -5.89 -5.62 2.16
CA GLU A 114 -6.36 -4.55 3.05
C GLU A 114 -5.18 -3.68 3.52
N VAL A 115 -4.03 -4.29 3.78
CA VAL A 115 -2.84 -3.62 4.32
C VAL A 115 -2.26 -2.61 3.34
N PHE A 116 -2.08 -2.96 2.06
CA PHE A 116 -1.43 -2.05 1.11
C PHE A 116 -2.23 -0.76 0.89
N PRO A 117 -3.54 -0.78 0.53
CA PRO A 117 -4.32 0.44 0.42
C PRO A 117 -4.37 1.25 1.71
N SER A 118 -4.42 0.59 2.87
CA SER A 118 -4.40 1.26 4.17
C SER A 118 -3.07 1.98 4.44
N SER A 119 -1.94 1.31 4.16
CA SER A 119 -0.60 1.90 4.30
C SER A 119 -0.42 3.11 3.38
N LYS A 120 -0.97 3.05 2.16
CA LYS A 120 -0.96 4.17 1.22
C LYS A 120 -1.76 5.36 1.74
N ILE A 121 -2.93 5.13 2.33
CA ILE A 121 -3.75 6.19 2.93
C ILE A 121 -2.99 6.86 4.09
N HIS A 122 -2.38 6.09 4.98
CA HIS A 122 -1.54 6.65 6.05
C HIS A 122 -0.41 7.51 5.49
N ARG A 123 0.32 6.98 4.49
CA ARG A 123 1.41 7.71 3.86
C ARG A 123 0.95 9.02 3.23
N GLU A 124 -0.18 9.02 2.55
CA GLU A 124 -0.72 10.22 1.91
C GLU A 124 -1.22 11.23 2.94
N ILE A 125 -1.86 10.78 4.01
CA ILE A 125 -2.21 11.64 5.14
C ILE A 125 -0.95 12.31 5.70
N ASP A 126 0.12 11.55 5.97
CA ASP A 126 1.37 12.08 6.51
C ASP A 126 2.02 13.08 5.55
N ASN A 127 2.01 12.80 4.23
CA ASN A 127 2.54 13.69 3.21
C ASN A 127 1.77 15.02 3.15
N GLN A 128 0.43 14.97 3.07
CA GLN A 128 -0.39 16.17 3.05
C GLN A 128 -0.29 16.96 4.37
N CYS A 129 -0.29 16.28 5.52
CA CYS A 129 -0.08 16.93 6.82
C CYS A 129 1.26 17.67 6.88
N LYS A 130 2.34 17.08 6.34
CA LYS A 130 3.64 17.74 6.24
C LYS A 130 3.61 18.94 5.31
N ASP A 131 2.99 18.82 4.14
CA ASP A 131 2.92 19.89 3.15
C ASP A 131 2.13 21.10 3.64
N TYR A 132 1.08 20.88 4.43
CA TYR A 132 0.27 21.96 5.03
C TYR A 132 0.66 22.31 6.47
N ASN A 133 1.74 21.72 7.01
CA ASN A 133 2.16 21.88 8.40
C ASN A 133 1.01 21.72 9.42
N LEU A 134 0.23 20.65 9.25
CA LEU A 134 -1.00 20.39 10.00
C LEU A 134 -0.88 19.07 10.79
N SER A 135 -1.53 19.02 11.95
CA SER A 135 -1.69 17.79 12.74
C SER A 135 -3.15 17.36 12.74
N LEU A 136 -3.40 16.10 12.40
CA LEU A 136 -4.73 15.49 12.44
C LEU A 136 -4.91 14.67 13.71
N SER A 137 -6.08 14.78 14.33
CA SER A 137 -6.45 13.92 15.44
C SER A 137 -6.74 12.50 14.94
N GLU A 138 -6.67 11.52 15.85
CA GLU A 138 -7.06 10.14 15.54
C GLU A 138 -8.51 10.00 15.07
N LYS A 139 -9.41 10.91 15.49
CA LYS A 139 -10.79 10.96 15.01
C LYS A 139 -10.86 11.35 13.53
N ASP A 140 -10.04 12.32 13.11
CA ASP A 140 -10.00 12.76 11.70
C ASP A 140 -9.42 11.68 10.79
N LYS A 141 -8.35 11.01 11.24
CA LYS A 141 -7.77 9.88 10.51
C LYS A 141 -8.82 8.77 10.32
N LYS A 142 -9.56 8.41 11.38
CA LYS A 142 -10.67 7.44 11.30
C LYS A 142 -11.74 7.87 10.29
N TYR A 143 -12.11 9.14 10.30
CA TYR A 143 -13.08 9.68 9.34
C TYR A 143 -12.58 9.54 7.89
N ILE A 144 -11.32 9.93 7.61
CA ILE A 144 -10.71 9.79 6.28
C ILE A 144 -10.74 8.33 5.81
N PHE A 145 -10.32 7.40 6.67
CA PHE A 145 -10.37 5.96 6.37
C PHE A 145 -11.79 5.48 6.04
N PHE A 146 -12.77 5.84 6.84
CA PHE A 146 -14.17 5.47 6.62
C PHE A 146 -14.72 6.04 5.31
N TYR A 147 -14.45 7.32 5.05
CA TYR A 147 -14.89 7.99 3.84
C TYR A 147 -14.32 7.32 2.58
N ILE A 148 -13.03 7.01 2.57
CA ILE A 148 -12.36 6.35 1.44
C ILE A 148 -12.87 4.92 1.26
N ALA A 149 -13.01 4.16 2.35
CA ALA A 149 -13.55 2.80 2.32
C ALA A 149 -14.93 2.76 1.64
N ASN A 150 -15.83 3.67 2.01
CA ASN A 150 -17.16 3.75 1.42
C ASN A 150 -17.13 4.22 -0.04
N ARG A 151 -16.36 5.27 -0.34
CA ARG A 151 -16.30 5.85 -1.70
C ARG A 151 -15.76 4.86 -2.72
N LEU A 152 -14.80 4.02 -2.32
CA LEU A 152 -14.17 3.03 -3.20
C LEU A 152 -14.73 1.62 -3.02
N ASN A 153 -15.61 1.41 -2.05
CA ASN A 153 -16.14 0.10 -1.66
C ASN A 153 -15.01 -0.92 -1.39
N ILE A 154 -14.00 -0.51 -0.63
CA ILE A 154 -12.86 -1.34 -0.24
C ILE A 154 -12.80 -1.50 1.28
N LYS A 155 -12.38 -2.68 1.72
CA LYS A 155 -12.09 -2.93 3.13
C LYS A 155 -10.69 -2.40 3.47
N LEU A 156 -10.60 -1.67 4.58
CA LEU A 156 -9.37 -1.06 5.06
C LEU A 156 -9.10 -1.45 6.52
N ASN A 157 -7.82 -1.42 6.89
CA ASN A 157 -7.34 -1.65 8.25
C ASN A 157 -6.56 -0.42 8.71
N ILE A 158 -7.17 0.39 9.58
CA ILE A 158 -6.54 1.61 10.11
C ILE A 158 -5.24 1.34 10.89
N LYS A 159 -4.99 0.11 11.36
CA LYS A 159 -3.75 -0.24 12.05
C LYS A 159 -2.63 -0.65 11.10
N ALA A 160 -2.91 -0.84 9.80
CA ALA A 160 -1.95 -1.30 8.82
C ALA A 160 -1.12 -0.14 8.26
N ILE A 161 0.01 0.15 8.92
CA ILE A 161 0.90 1.27 8.58
C ILE A 161 1.94 0.88 7.52
N GLN A 162 2.45 -0.36 7.56
CA GLN A 162 3.53 -0.81 6.69
C GLN A 162 3.07 -1.99 5.82
N SER A 163 3.28 -1.86 4.51
CA SER A 163 3.03 -2.89 3.51
C SER A 163 4.29 -3.72 3.26
N THR A 164 4.12 -5.05 3.17
CA THR A 164 5.20 -5.97 2.84
C THR A 164 5.68 -5.75 1.40
N MET A 165 4.76 -5.41 0.48
CA MET A 165 5.13 -5.04 -0.90
C MET A 165 6.12 -3.88 -0.92
N VAL A 166 5.83 -2.81 -0.18
CA VAL A 166 6.69 -1.62 -0.12
C VAL A 166 8.03 -1.94 0.55
N GLN A 167 8.03 -2.71 1.64
CA GLN A 167 9.26 -3.09 2.34
C GLN A 167 10.21 -3.90 1.45
N GLN A 168 9.68 -4.85 0.68
CA GLN A 168 10.49 -5.76 -0.13
C GLN A 168 11.00 -5.13 -1.43
N LEU A 169 10.34 -4.07 -1.94
CA LEU A 169 10.81 -3.30 -3.10
C LEU A 169 12.15 -2.59 -2.86
N ILE A 170 12.51 -2.28 -1.61
CA ILE A 170 13.67 -1.45 -1.26
C ILE A 170 14.99 -2.08 -1.72
N ASP A 171 15.12 -3.41 -1.65
CA ASP A 171 16.32 -4.12 -2.08
C ASP A 171 16.07 -5.04 -3.28
N ILE A 172 15.26 -4.58 -4.23
CA ILE A 172 15.23 -5.16 -5.58
C ILE A 172 16.30 -4.46 -6.44
N PRO A 173 17.27 -5.17 -7.03
CA PRO A 173 18.37 -4.56 -7.79
C PRO A 173 17.91 -3.62 -8.90
N ASP A 174 16.92 -4.02 -9.69
CA ASP A 174 16.35 -3.19 -10.75
C ASP A 174 15.75 -1.88 -10.21
N VAL A 175 15.13 -1.93 -9.02
CA VAL A 175 14.55 -0.74 -8.38
C VAL A 175 15.64 0.21 -7.89
N ILE A 176 16.72 -0.33 -7.32
CA ILE A 176 17.89 0.46 -6.90
C ILE A 176 18.52 1.16 -8.10
N GLU A 177 18.75 0.43 -9.20
CA GLU A 177 19.33 0.99 -10.43
C GLU A 177 18.46 2.13 -10.99
N VAL A 178 17.14 1.96 -10.96
CA VAL A 178 16.18 2.98 -11.38
C VAL A 178 16.25 4.22 -10.48
N ILE A 179 16.32 4.04 -9.16
CA ILE A 179 16.46 5.15 -8.20
C ILE A 179 17.73 5.96 -8.45
N ASP A 180 18.83 5.27 -8.72
CA ASP A 180 20.12 5.91 -9.03
C ASP A 180 20.04 6.71 -10.33
N LYS A 181 19.45 6.12 -11.39
CA LYS A 181 19.23 6.82 -12.67
C LYS A 181 18.31 8.03 -12.53
N LEU A 182 17.28 7.95 -11.70
CA LEU A 182 16.36 9.06 -11.44
C LEU A 182 17.01 10.20 -10.63
N GLY A 183 18.13 9.94 -9.97
CA GLY A 183 18.84 10.91 -9.13
C GLY A 183 18.15 11.14 -7.79
N ILE A 184 17.38 10.16 -7.30
CA ILE A 184 16.60 10.29 -6.05
C ILE A 184 17.22 9.53 -4.87
N THR A 185 18.43 8.98 -5.03
CA THR A 185 19.11 8.13 -4.02
C THR A 185 19.21 8.79 -2.65
N HIS A 186 19.33 10.12 -2.54
CA HIS A 186 19.41 10.83 -1.26
C HIS A 186 18.09 11.49 -0.83
N ASP A 187 17.07 11.54 -1.69
CA ASP A 187 15.75 12.09 -1.36
C ASP A 187 14.89 11.00 -0.71
N HIS A 188 14.99 10.84 0.61
CA HIS A 188 14.24 9.82 1.35
C HIS A 188 12.74 9.91 1.15
N ARG A 189 12.18 11.13 1.07
CA ARG A 189 10.74 11.31 0.88
C ARG A 189 10.34 10.78 -0.50
N LEU A 190 11.02 11.22 -1.54
CA LEU A 190 10.71 10.88 -2.93
C LEU A 190 10.97 9.39 -3.23
N LYS A 191 12.01 8.78 -2.65
CA LYS A 191 12.25 7.33 -2.73
C LYS A 191 11.07 6.52 -2.21
N TYR A 192 10.59 6.87 -1.01
CA TYR A 192 9.45 6.16 -0.43
C TYR A 192 8.18 6.34 -1.27
N ASP A 193 7.93 7.55 -1.77
CA ASP A 193 6.79 7.81 -2.65
C ASP A 193 6.92 7.04 -3.99
N PHE A 194 8.15 6.83 -4.48
CA PHE A 194 8.43 6.00 -5.64
C PHE A 194 8.18 4.51 -5.39
N TYR A 195 8.56 3.97 -4.23
CA TYR A 195 8.23 2.59 -3.85
C TYR A 195 6.71 2.37 -3.79
N TYR A 196 5.96 3.33 -3.25
CA TYR A 196 4.49 3.26 -3.28
C TYR A 196 3.95 3.31 -4.71
N PHE A 197 4.49 4.16 -5.60
CA PHE A 197 4.10 4.19 -7.01
C PHE A 197 4.31 2.82 -7.71
N LEU A 198 5.46 2.18 -7.50
CA LEU A 198 5.70 0.84 -8.03
C LEU A 198 4.72 -0.17 -7.43
N ALA A 199 4.55 -0.15 -6.11
CA ALA A 199 3.64 -1.06 -5.41
C ALA A 199 2.18 -0.90 -5.86
N GLU A 200 1.71 0.31 -6.15
CA GLU A 200 0.34 0.57 -6.67
C GLU A 200 0.11 -0.13 -8.01
N ASN A 201 1.10 -0.01 -8.91
CA ASN A 201 1.05 -0.64 -10.22
C ASN A 201 1.10 -2.16 -10.10
N ILE A 202 1.99 -2.70 -9.28
CA ILE A 202 2.11 -4.14 -9.03
C ILE A 202 0.83 -4.67 -8.37
N TYR A 203 0.30 -3.99 -7.36
CA TYR A 203 -0.93 -4.38 -6.68
C TYR A 203 -2.09 -4.53 -7.66
N ASN A 204 -2.30 -3.52 -8.51
CA ASN A 204 -3.34 -3.55 -9.54
C ASN A 204 -3.08 -4.59 -10.66
N LEU A 205 -1.84 -5.02 -10.88
CA LEU A 205 -1.52 -6.14 -11.77
C LEU A 205 -1.88 -7.49 -11.13
N LEU A 206 -1.74 -7.63 -9.81
CA LEU A 206 -2.00 -8.88 -9.09
C LEU A 206 -3.49 -9.13 -8.83
N LEU A 207 -4.31 -8.08 -8.75
CA LEU A 207 -5.77 -8.19 -8.61
C LEU A 207 -6.41 -8.90 -9.82
N LYS A 208 -7.01 -10.08 -9.60
CA LYS A 208 -7.73 -10.85 -10.63
C LYS A 208 -9.23 -10.65 -10.50
N ASN A 209 -9.89 -10.28 -11.62
CA ASN A 209 -11.34 -10.13 -11.72
C ASN A 209 -11.93 -9.09 -10.76
N GLU A 210 -11.10 -8.22 -10.20
CA GLU A 210 -11.53 -7.13 -9.33
C GLU A 210 -11.41 -5.78 -10.03
N LYS A 211 -12.24 -4.84 -9.59
CA LYS A 211 -12.10 -3.44 -9.99
C LYS A 211 -10.75 -2.95 -9.46
N LYS A 212 -9.87 -2.50 -10.36
CA LYS A 212 -8.60 -1.85 -9.98
C LYS A 212 -8.88 -0.72 -9.00
N ILE A 213 -7.99 -0.58 -8.02
CA ILE A 213 -8.05 0.52 -7.07
C ILE A 213 -7.46 1.75 -7.75
N ASP A 214 -8.25 2.82 -7.80
CA ASP A 214 -7.79 4.12 -8.26
C ASP A 214 -7.12 4.87 -7.10
N PHE A 215 -5.80 4.67 -6.98
CA PHE A 215 -4.98 5.32 -5.96
C PHE A 215 -4.85 6.84 -6.17
N ILE A 216 -5.08 7.34 -7.39
CA ILE A 216 -5.12 8.79 -7.67
C ILE A 216 -6.37 9.39 -7.02
N SER A 217 -7.52 8.73 -7.15
CA SER A 217 -8.75 9.13 -6.46
C SER A 217 -8.59 9.12 -4.93
N ILE A 218 -7.86 8.16 -4.36
CA ILE A 218 -7.52 8.15 -2.93
C ILE A 218 -6.75 9.42 -2.55
N LYS A 219 -5.68 9.71 -3.29
CA LYS A 219 -4.83 10.88 -3.05
C LYS A 219 -5.62 12.19 -3.10
N ASN A 220 -6.43 12.36 -4.14
CA ASN A 220 -7.25 13.56 -4.31
C ASN A 220 -8.29 13.71 -3.20
N ALA A 221 -8.99 12.62 -2.83
CA ALA A 221 -9.96 12.65 -1.75
C ALA A 221 -9.33 13.03 -0.39
N ILE A 222 -8.15 12.52 -0.07
CA ILE A 222 -7.41 12.89 1.16
C ILE A 222 -7.06 14.37 1.14
N LYS A 223 -6.55 14.87 0.01
CA LYS A 223 -6.22 16.27 -0.18
C LYS A 223 -7.43 17.19 0.00
N GLU A 224 -8.57 16.86 -0.61
CA GLU A 224 -9.84 17.61 -0.46
C GLU A 224 -10.26 17.72 1.01
N ILE A 225 -10.30 16.58 1.73
CA ILE A 225 -10.71 16.53 3.14
C ILE A 225 -9.78 17.40 4.01
N ILE A 226 -8.47 17.33 3.79
CA ILE A 226 -7.50 18.12 4.55
C ILE A 226 -7.65 19.62 4.24
N GLN A 227 -7.82 20.00 2.97
CA GLN A 227 -8.01 21.39 2.57
C GLN A 227 -9.29 22.00 3.15
N ASP A 228 -10.40 21.27 3.16
CA ASP A 228 -11.65 21.75 3.74
C ASP A 228 -11.52 21.95 5.26
N LYS A 229 -10.73 21.12 5.92
CA LYS A 229 -10.41 21.27 7.34
C LYS A 229 -9.55 22.51 7.63
N ILE A 230 -8.61 22.83 6.75
CA ILE A 230 -7.82 24.06 6.86
C ILE A 230 -8.73 25.29 6.72
N LYS A 231 -9.61 25.29 5.72
CA LYS A 231 -10.58 26.38 5.51
C LYS A 231 -11.48 26.60 6.72
N SER A 232 -12.06 25.53 7.28
CA SER A 232 -12.94 25.65 8.45
C SER A 232 -12.22 26.20 9.69
N THR A 233 -10.96 25.84 9.89
CA THR A 233 -10.11 26.35 10.98
C THR A 233 -9.77 27.84 10.80
N SER A 234 -9.54 28.27 9.55
CA SER A 234 -9.29 29.68 9.23
C SER A 234 -10.52 30.58 9.43
N THR A 235 -11.73 30.08 9.14
CA THR A 235 -12.98 30.82 9.39
C THR A 235 -13.36 30.94 10.86
N SER A 236 -12.86 30.07 11.74
CA SER A 236 -13.13 30.16 13.19
C SER A 236 -12.27 31.19 13.94
N THR A 237 -11.30 31.84 13.29
CA THR A 237 -10.42 32.84 13.94
C THR A 237 -10.80 34.31 13.69
N SER A 238 -11.92 34.60 13.02
CA SER A 238 -12.40 35.98 12.84
C SER A 238 -13.91 36.15 13.02
N PHE A 239 -14.43 35.89 14.23
CA PHE A 239 -15.74 36.42 14.63
C PHE A 239 -15.77 36.73 16.13
N TYR A 240 -14.95 37.69 16.55
CA TYR A 240 -15.38 38.56 17.65
C TYR A 240 -16.07 39.77 17.00
N PRO A 241 -17.39 39.93 17.11
CA PRO A 241 -17.95 41.25 16.90
C PRO A 241 -17.41 42.11 18.06
N LYS A 242 -16.54 43.07 17.75
CA LYS A 242 -16.32 44.22 18.61
C LYS A 242 -17.64 44.99 18.66
N TYR A 243 -18.58 44.53 19.49
CA TYR A 243 -19.61 45.41 19.99
C TYR A 243 -18.95 46.31 21.02
N THR A 244 -18.36 47.40 20.54
CA THR A 244 -18.28 48.64 21.31
C THR A 244 -19.71 49.04 21.64
N PHE A 245 -20.13 48.80 22.89
CA PHE A 245 -21.23 49.54 23.47
C PHE A 245 -20.79 50.99 23.61
N VAL A 246 -21.30 51.84 22.72
CA VAL A 246 -21.37 53.28 22.89
C VAL A 246 -22.86 53.62 22.89
N LEU A 247 -23.41 53.79 24.09
CA LEU A 247 -24.40 54.78 24.55
C LEU A 247 -24.98 54.33 25.88
#